data_AF-A0A969IV88-F1
#
_entry.id   AF-A0A969IV88-F1
#
_cell.length_a   1.000
_cell.length_b   1.000
_cell.length_c   1.000
_cell.angle_alpha   90.00
_cell.angle_beta   90.00
_cell.angle_gamma   90.00
#
_symmetry.space_group_name_H-M   'P 1'
#
loop_
_entity.id
_entity.type
_entity.pdbx_description
1 polymer ?
#
loop_
_entity_poly.entity_id
_entity_poly.type
_entity_poly.pdbx_seq_one_letter_code
_entity_poly.pdbx_strand_id
1 'polypeptide(L)' 'MDSIKAPWKIYRAGKLCAEAVTHREAQGIVKQLSKLYPGDRLYCQYEGRNIAHCGDGGKPL' A
#
# COMPACT_ATOMS: atom_id res chain seq x y z
N MET A 1 -17.78 3.72 -19.41
CA MET A 1 -16.90 4.45 -18.48
C MET A 1 -16.07 3.39 -17.78
N ASP A 2 -14.87 3.12 -18.29
CA ASP A 2 -13.92 2.23 -17.62
C ASP A 2 -13.52 2.87 -16.30
N SER A 3 -14.05 2.36 -15.19
CA SER A 3 -13.51 2.68 -13.87
C SER A 3 -12.04 2.30 -13.89
N ILE A 4 -11.14 3.29 -13.90
CA ILE A 4 -9.70 3.07 -13.79
C ILE A 4 -9.50 2.28 -12.51
N LYS A 5 -9.31 0.97 -12.65
CA LYS A 5 -9.18 0.06 -11.54
C LYS A 5 -7.86 0.41 -10.87
N ALA A 6 -7.93 1.03 -9.69
CA ALA A 6 -6.76 1.31 -8.88
C ALA A 6 -6.08 -0.05 -8.57
N PRO A 7 -4.92 -0.35 -9.18
CA PRO A 7 -4.33 -1.66 -9.04
C PRO A 7 -3.66 -1.78 -7.66
N TRP A 8 -3.35 -0.68 -6.99
CA TRP A 8 -2.79 -0.69 -5.64
C TRP A 8 -3.87 -0.57 -4.58
N LYS A 9 -3.82 -1.48 -3.60
CA LYS A 9 -4.69 -1.49 -2.42
C LYS A 9 -3.83 -1.48 -1.17
N ILE A 10 -4.14 -0.58 -0.24
CA ILE A 10 -3.40 -0.44 1.01
C ILE A 10 -4.30 -0.90 2.15
N TYR A 11 -3.77 -1.79 2.98
CA TYR A 11 -4.47 -2.36 4.11
C TYR A 11 -3.78 -1.96 5.41
N ARG A 12 -4.60 -1.65 6.42
CA ARG A 12 -4.17 -1.35 7.79
C ARG A 12 -4.91 -2.26 8.74
N ALA A 13 -4.20 -2.96 9.61
CA ALA A 13 -4.79 -3.88 10.58
C ALA A 13 -5.77 -4.89 9.93
N GLY A 14 -5.45 -5.33 8.71
CA GLY A 14 -6.28 -6.27 7.95
C GLY A 14 -7.47 -5.68 7.19
N LYS A 15 -7.72 -4.36 7.27
CA LYS A 15 -8.82 -3.70 6.55
C LYS A 15 -8.29 -2.80 5.44
N LEU A 16 -8.96 -2.80 4.28
CA LEU A 16 -8.66 -1.88 3.19
C LEU A 16 -8.88 -0.44 3.70
N CYS A 17 -7.86 0.40 3.60
CA CYS A 17 -7.92 1.78 4.06
C CYS A 17 -7.72 2.80 2.94
N ALA A 18 -7.03 2.44 1.86
CA ALA A 18 -6.82 3.31 0.72
C ALA A 18 -6.55 2.50 -0.56
N GLU A 19 -6.74 3.15 -1.70
CA GLU A 19 -6.43 2.62 -3.02
C GLU A 19 -5.59 3.65 -3.78
N ALA A 20 -4.74 3.19 -4.69
CA ALA A 20 -3.88 4.05 -5.49
C ALA A 20 -3.77 3.55 -6.92
N VAL A 21 -3.61 4.47 -7.85
CA VAL A 21 -3.45 4.15 -9.28
C VAL A 21 -1.99 3.81 -9.56
N THR A 22 -1.06 4.53 -8.93
CA THR A 22 0.38 4.37 -9.14
C THR A 22 1.10 3.85 -7.90
N HIS A 23 2.27 3.23 -8.13
CA HIS A 23 3.15 2.77 -7.05
C HIS A 23 3.60 3.93 -6.16
N ARG A 24 3.90 5.10 -6.75
CA ARG A 24 4.36 6.29 -6.02
C ARG A 24 3.30 6.81 -5.05
N GLU A 25 2.05 6.84 -5.48
CA GLU A 25 0.92 7.21 -4.61
C GLU A 25 0.76 6.20 -3.47
N ALA A 26 0.80 4.90 -3.79
CA ALA A 26 0.71 3.85 -2.78
C ALA A 26 1.82 3.97 -1.72
N GLN A 27 3.06 4.21 -2.14
CA GLN A 27 4.18 4.46 -1.23
C GLN A 27 3.99 5.73 -0.39
N GLY A 28 3.51 6.82 -0.99
CA GLY A 28 3.21 8.06 -0.28
C GLY A 28 2.16 7.86 0.81
N ILE A 29 1.08 7.16 0.49
CA ILE A 29 0.01 6.80 1.43
C ILE A 29 0.56 5.96 2.56
N VAL A 30 1.32 4.90 2.26
CA VAL A 30 1.87 4.04 3.31
C VAL A 30 2.84 4.81 4.22
N LYS A 31 3.68 5.69 3.65
CA LYS A 31 4.61 6.55 4.42
C LYS A 31 3.87 7.54 5.33
N GLN A 32 2.70 8.02 4.93
CA GLN A 32 1.87 8.86 5.79
C GLN A 32 1.18 8.04 6.88
N LEU A 33 0.63 6.87 6.53
CA LEU A 33 -0.02 5.98 7.47
C LEU A 33 0.94 5.45 8.55
N SER A 34 2.18 5.14 8.19
CA SER A 34 3.20 4.68 9.15
C SER A 34 3.61 5.75 10.14
N LYS A 35 3.51 7.04 9.77
CA LYS A 35 3.72 8.16 10.69
C LYS A 35 2.54 8.40 11.62
N LEU A 36 1.31 8.26 11.12
CA LEU A 36 0.08 8.48 11.89
C LEU A 36 -0.23 7.32 12.84
N TYR A 37 0.11 6.09 12.43
CA TYR A 37 -0.17 4.86 13.17
C TYR A 37 1.12 4.05 13.36
N PRO A 38 2.06 4.55 14.16
CA PRO A 38 3.29 3.83 14.44
C PRO A 38 2.96 2.52 15.17
N GLY A 39 3.28 1.39 14.54
CA GLY A 39 3.04 0.05 15.09
C GLY A 39 1.88 -0.72 14.43
N ASP A 40 1.06 -0.07 13.62
CA ASP A 40 0.03 -0.77 12.85
C ASP A 40 0.67 -1.64 11.75
N ARG A 41 0.11 -2.84 11.56
CA ARG A 41 0.47 -3.69 10.41
C ARG A 41 -0.10 -3.08 9.13
N LEU A 42 0.78 -2.48 8.34
CA LEU A 42 0.50 -1.94 7.03
C LEU A 42 1.03 -2.90 5.95
N TYR A 43 0.23 -3.18 4.93
CA TYR A 43 0.67 -3.91 3.74
C TYR A 43 -0.06 -3.41 2.50
N CYS A 44 0.55 -3.60 1.33
CA CYS A 44 -0.04 -3.24 0.06
C CYS A 44 -0.24 -4.48 -0.83
N GLN A 45 -1.26 -4.41 -1.67
CA GLN A 45 -1.51 -5.36 -2.74
C GLN A 45 -1.46 -4.64 -4.07
N TYR A 46 -0.86 -5.27 -5.07
CA TYR A 46 -0.94 -4.85 -6.47
C TYR A 46 -1.72 -5.91 -7.24
N GLU A 47 -2.85 -5.50 -7.83
CA GLU A 47 -3.75 -6.36 -8.61
C GLU A 47 -4.18 -7.64 -7.86
N GLY A 48 -4.35 -7.56 -6.54
CA GLY A 48 -4.73 -8.69 -5.70
C GLY A 48 -3.58 -9.59 -5.25
N ARG A 49 -2.33 -9.27 -5.63
CA ARG A 49 -1.13 -9.94 -5.11
C ARG A 49 -0.56 -9.15 -3.95
N ASN A 50 -0.28 -9.82 -2.83
CA ASN A 50 0.42 -9.22 -1.70
C ASN A 50 1.84 -8.83 -2.14
N ILE A 51 2.15 -7.54 -2.06
CA ILE A 51 3.52 -7.07 -2.23
C ILE A 51 4.14 -7.04 -0.84
N ALA A 52 5.16 -7.87 -0.62
CA ALA A 52 5.95 -7.81 0.61
C ALA A 52 6.48 -6.38 0.71
N HIS A 53 6.06 -5.67 1.75
CA HIS A 53 6.32 -4.25 1.89
C HIS A 53 7.83 -4.01 1.91
N CYS A 54 8.38 -3.36 0.88
CA CYS A 54 9.74 -2.84 0.90
C CYS A 54 9.78 -1.68 1.91
N GLY A 55 10.03 -2.00 3.18
CA GLY A 55 10.58 -1.02 4.10
C GLY A 55 11.92 -0.52 3.57
N ASP A 56 12.34 0.67 3.99
CA ASP A 56 13.56 1.42 3.59
C ASP A 56 14.92 0.67 3.76
N GLY A 57 14.93 -0.66 3.90
CA GLY A 57 16.14 -1.49 3.98
C GLY A 57 15.99 -2.95 3.54
N GLY A 58 14.90 -3.35 2.88
CA GLY A 58 14.67 -4.76 2.52
C GLY A 58 14.50 -4.94 1.02
N LYS A 59 15.60 -5.27 0.34
CA LYS A 59 15.79 -5.72 -1.06
C LYS A 59 14.56 -5.78 -1.99
N PRO A 60 14.65 -5.25 -3.22
CA PRO A 60 13.66 -5.48 -4.26
C PRO A 60 13.70 -6.95 -4.74
N LEU A 61 12.56 -7.44 -5.24
CA LEU A 61 12.57 -8.30 -6.43
C LEU A 61 12.49 -7.39 -7.65
#